data_AF-B9L1V3-F1
#
_entry.id   AF-B9L1V3-F1
#
_cell.length_a   1.000
_cell.length_b   1.000
_cell.length_c   1.000
_cell.angle_alpha   90.00
_cell.angle_beta   90.00
_cell.angle_gamma   90.00
#
_symmetry.space_group_name_H-M   'P 1'
#
loop_
_entity.id
_entity.type
_entity.pdbx_description
1 polymer ?
#
loop_
_entity_poly.entity_id
_entity_poly.type
_entity_poly.pdbx_seq_one_letter_code
_entity_poly.pdbx_strand_id
1 'polypeptide(L)'
;MTLVLNVLLTFLSVMQFAIIARAILSWFDPGARWPISQILLQITEPIIAPIRRVMPRTGFIDFSPLVALLLIYLLRMMLVNAVS
;
A
#
# COMPACT_ATOMS: atom_id res chain seq x y z
N MET A 1 -14.26 -16.76 13.88
CA MET A 1 -13.12 -15.90 14.29
C MET A 1 -11.99 -15.95 13.27
N THR A 2 -11.45 -17.14 12.96
CA THR A 2 -10.29 -17.34 12.06
C THR A 2 -10.51 -16.97 10.60
N LEU A 3 -11.71 -17.21 10.04
CA LEU A 3 -12.03 -16.84 8.65
C LEU A 3 -11.88 -15.33 8.41
N VAL A 4 -12.47 -14.52 9.30
CA VAL A 4 -12.43 -13.05 9.20
C VAL A 4 -10.99 -12.55 9.26
N LEU A 5 -10.18 -13.12 10.15
CA LEU A 5 -8.76 -12.78 10.29
C LEU A 5 -7.97 -13.16 9.03
N ASN A 6 -8.22 -14.33 8.45
CA ASN A 6 -7.58 -14.77 7.21
C ASN A 6 -7.96 -13.91 6.00
N VAL A 7 -9.22 -13.47 5.91
CA VAL A 7 -9.67 -12.53 4.86
C VAL A 7 -8.95 -11.19 5.01
N LEU A 8 -8.82 -10.68 6.23
CA LEU A 8 -8.11 -9.43 6.51
C LEU A 8 -6.61 -9.54 6.19
N LEU A 9 -5.96 -10.63 6.59
CA LEU A 9 -4.54 -10.88 6.28
C LEU A 9 -4.31 -11.00 4.77
N THR A 10 -5.22 -11.67 4.05
CA THR A 10 -5.19 -11.76 2.58
C THR A 10 -5.34 -10.39 1.95
N PHE A 11 -6.31 -9.59 2.39
CA PHE A 11 -6.52 -8.21 1.92
C PHE A 11 -5.26 -7.35 2.10
N LEU A 12 -4.65 -7.38 3.29
CA LEU A 12 -3.41 -6.65 3.57
C LEU A 12 -2.25 -7.12 2.68
N SER A 13 -2.16 -8.42 2.41
CA SER A 13 -1.17 -8.97 1.48
C SER A 13 -1.37 -8.45 0.05
N VAL A 14 -2.61 -8.44 -0.44
CA VAL A 14 -2.94 -7.89 -1.77
C VAL A 14 -2.58 -6.40 -1.85
N MET A 15 -2.93 -5.61 -0.83
CA MET A 15 -2.59 -4.18 -0.78
C MET A 15 -1.07 -3.95 -0.73
N GLN A 16 -0.32 -4.79 -0.01
CA GLN A 16 1.15 -4.73 0.01
C GLN A 16 1.73 -4.89 -1.39
N PHE A 17 1.32 -5.94 -2.12
CA PHE A 17 1.80 -6.15 -3.50
C PHE A 17 1.33 -5.07 -4.46
N ALA A 18 0.09 -4.58 -4.32
CA ALA A 18 -0.41 -3.48 -5.14
C ALA A 18 0.40 -2.18 -4.94
N ILE A 19 0.77 -1.86 -3.69
CA ILE A 19 1.59 -0.69 -3.37
C ILE A 19 3.03 -0.85 -3.92
N ILE A 20 3.62 -2.04 -3.80
CA ILE A 20 4.92 -2.34 -4.42
C ILE A 20 4.85 -2.18 -5.94
N ALA A 21 3.83 -2.77 -6.58
CA ALA A 21 3.64 -2.66 -8.03
C ALA A 21 3.46 -1.19 -8.46
N ARG A 22 2.67 -0.41 -7.72
CA ARG A 22 2.53 1.04 -7.95
C ARG A 22 3.86 1.77 -7.83
N ALA A 23 4.64 1.49 -6.77
CA ALA A 23 5.94 2.13 -6.55
C ALA A 23 6.90 1.81 -7.70
N ILE A 24 6.96 0.56 -8.14
CA ILE A 24 7.75 0.14 -9.30
C ILE A 24 7.29 0.86 -10.56
N LEU A 25 5.99 0.84 -10.87
CA LEU A 25 5.43 1.49 -12.06
C LEU A 25 5.59 3.01 -12.05
N SER A 26 5.74 3.65 -10.89
CA SER A 26 6.00 5.10 -10.83
C SER A 26 7.32 5.50 -11.51
N TRP A 27 8.28 4.58 -11.66
CA TRP A 27 9.51 4.82 -12.44
C TRP A 27 9.31 4.57 -13.94
N PHE A 28 8.51 3.57 -14.32
CA PHE A 28 8.32 3.18 -15.73
C PHE A 28 7.22 3.98 -16.43
N ASP A 29 6.20 4.39 -15.68
CA ASP A 29 5.07 5.19 -16.13
C ASP A 29 4.72 6.27 -15.09
N PRO A 30 5.58 7.31 -14.92
CA PRO A 30 5.40 8.34 -13.89
C PRO A 30 4.09 9.12 -14.01
N GLY A 31 3.50 9.15 -15.20
CA GLY A 31 2.24 9.83 -15.49
C GLY A 31 1.00 8.94 -15.32
N ALA A 32 1.15 7.69 -14.88
CA ALA A 32 0.07 6.70 -14.79
C ALA A 32 -0.79 6.62 -16.07
N ARG A 33 -0.14 6.61 -17.25
CA ARG A 33 -0.81 6.57 -18.55
C ARG A 33 -1.30 5.17 -18.90
N TRP A 34 -0.62 4.13 -18.41
CA TRP A 34 -1.02 2.76 -18.65
C TRP A 34 -2.23 2.38 -17.79
N PRO A 35 -3.19 1.58 -18.32
CA PRO A 35 -4.38 1.20 -17.57
C PRO A 35 -4.07 0.52 -16.22
N ILE A 36 -3.03 -0.32 -16.18
CA ILE A 36 -2.61 -0.99 -14.94
C ILE A 36 -2.10 0.00 -13.88
N SER A 37 -1.37 1.04 -14.29
CA SER A 37 -0.90 2.10 -13.39
C SER A 37 -2.07 2.88 -12.80
N GLN A 38 -3.10 3.17 -13.60
CA GLN A 38 -4.31 3.87 -13.14
C GLN A 38 -5.10 3.02 -12.14
N ILE A 39 -5.27 1.72 -12.42
CA ILE A 39 -5.94 0.80 -11.50
C ILE A 39 -5.19 0.75 -10.17
N LEU A 40 -3.88 0.55 -10.21
CA LEU A 40 -3.04 0.50 -9.01
C LEU A 40 -3.08 1.82 -8.23
N LEU A 41 -3.09 2.97 -8.93
CA LEU A 41 -3.27 4.26 -8.31
C LEU A 41 -4.62 4.33 -7.59
N GLN A 42 -5.73 4.03 -8.27
CA GLN A 42 -7.07 4.11 -7.70
C GLN A 42 -7.27 3.20 -6.48
N ILE A 43 -6.80 1.95 -6.53
CA ILE A 43 -7.00 1.01 -5.40
C ILE A 43 -6.11 1.33 -4.20
N THR A 44 -4.91 1.89 -4.43
CA THR A 44 -3.97 2.18 -3.33
C THR A 44 -4.11 3.61 -2.80
N GLU A 45 -4.72 4.54 -3.54
CA GLU A 45 -4.85 5.95 -3.14
C GLU A 45 -5.56 6.15 -1.79
N PRO A 46 -6.61 5.39 -1.42
CA PRO A 46 -7.21 5.52 -0.09
C PRO A 46 -6.23 5.27 1.07
N ILE A 47 -5.20 4.45 0.87
CA ILE A 47 -4.15 4.20 1.86
C ILE A 47 -3.03 5.24 1.74
N ILE A 48 -2.61 5.55 0.51
CA ILE A 48 -1.45 6.40 0.25
C ILE A 48 -1.76 7.89 0.48
N ALA A 49 -2.93 8.39 0.07
CA ALA A 49 -3.26 9.81 0.15
C ALA A 49 -3.29 10.37 1.58
N PRO A 50 -3.85 9.69 2.59
CA PRO A 50 -3.76 10.15 3.98
C PRO A 50 -2.30 10.23 4.47
N ILE A 51 -1.48 9.23 4.14
CA ILE A 51 -0.05 9.21 4.50
C ILE A 51 0.67 10.39 3.85
N ARG A 52 0.44 10.61 2.55
CA ARG A 52 1.04 11.71 1.79
C ARG A 52 0.68 13.08 2.34
N ARG A 53 -0.52 13.24 2.92
CA ARG A 53 -0.96 14.50 3.56
C ARG A 53 -0.23 14.79 4.87
N VAL A 54 0.20 13.76 5.59
CA VAL A 54 0.88 13.89 6.89
C VAL A 54 2.40 13.98 6.72
N MET A 55 2.94 13.35 5.68
CA MET A 55 4.38 13.40 5.43
C MET A 55 4.87 14.80 5.09
N PRO A 56 6.12 15.14 5.48
CA PRO A 56 6.76 16.36 5.00
C PRO A 56 6.86 16.34 3.48
N ARG A 57 6.95 17.51 2.85
CA ARG A 57 7.12 17.62 1.39
C ARG A 57 8.50 17.07 1.01
N THR A 58 8.57 15.82 0.58
CA THR A 58 9.81 15.10 0.25
C THR A 58 10.39 15.45 -1.13
N GLY A 59 10.03 16.60 -1.71
CA GLY A 59 10.51 17.04 -3.01
C GLY A 59 9.99 16.17 -4.16
N PHE A 60 10.89 15.62 -4.97
CA PHE A 60 10.56 14.89 -6.19
C PHE A 60 10.16 13.42 -5.97
N ILE A 61 10.47 12.83 -4.81
CA ILE A 61 10.24 11.41 -4.54
C ILE A 61 9.10 11.27 -3.53
N ASP A 62 8.07 10.51 -3.87
CA ASP A 62 6.99 10.15 -2.95
C ASP A 62 7.41 8.93 -2.12
N PHE A 63 7.75 9.14 -0.84
CA PHE A 63 8.05 8.05 0.10
C PHE A 63 6.81 7.47 0.79
N SER A 64 5.60 7.97 0.47
CA SER A 64 4.35 7.48 1.06
C SER A 64 4.13 5.97 0.84
N PRO A 65 4.50 5.38 -0.31
CA PRO A 65 4.45 3.93 -0.50
C PRO A 65 5.28 3.16 0.53
N LEU A 66 6.48 3.65 0.87
CA LEU A 66 7.34 2.99 1.85
C LEU A 66 6.71 3.00 3.25
N VAL A 67 6.17 4.15 3.65
CA VAL A 67 5.46 4.29 4.94
C VAL A 67 4.22 3.41 4.97
N ALA A 68 3.45 3.34 3.87
CA ALA A 68 2.30 2.45 3.78
C ALA A 68 2.67 0.98 3.93
N LEU A 69 3.77 0.54 3.29
CA LEU A 69 4.28 -0.83 3.42
C LEU A 69 4.69 -1.15 4.86
N LEU A 70 5.35 -0.21 5.54
CA LEU A 70 5.70 -0.36 6.95
C LEU A 70 4.46 -0.51 7.83
N LEU A 71 3.44 0.33 7.64
CA LEU A 71 2.19 0.25 8.39
C LEU A 71 1.45 -1.07 8.15
N ILE A 72 1.39 -1.53 6.89
CA ILE A 72 0.79 -2.82 6.54
C ILE A 72 1.57 -3.96 7.21
N TYR A 73 2.89 -3.92 7.20
CA TYR A 73 3.72 -4.94 7.86
C TYR A 73 3.42 -5.03 9.37
N LEU A 74 3.40 -3.89 10.06
CA LEU A 74 3.09 -3.84 11.49
C LEU A 74 1.68 -4.37 11.78
N LEU A 75 0.68 -3.95 10.99
CA LEU A 75 -0.70 -4.44 11.14
C LEU A 75 -0.79 -5.96 10.94
N ARG A 76 -0.10 -6.52 9.94
CA ARG A 76 -0.07 -7.97 9.71
C ARG A 76 0.57 -8.71 10.87
N MET A 77 1.68 -8.20 11.41
CA MET A 77 2.35 -8.80 12.57
C MET A 77 1.41 -8.84 13.79
N MET A 78 0.72 -7.74 14.07
CA MET A 78 -0.25 -7.68 15.18
C MET A 78 -1.41 -8.66 14.98
N LEU A 79 -1.95 -8.77 13.77
CA LEU A 79 -3.06 -9.67 13.45
C LEU A 79 -2.68 -11.14 13.55
N VAL A 80 -1.48 -11.52 13.09
CA VAL A 80 -0.98 -12.91 13.20
C VAL A 80 -0.78 -13.28 14.67
N ASN A 81 -0.20 -12.38 15.46
CA ASN A 81 -0.01 -12.60 16.89
C ASN A 81 -1.34 -12.68 17.66
N ALA A 82 -2.40 -12.02 17.20
CA ALA A 82 -3.72 -12.09 17.82
C ALA A 82 -4.46 -13.42 17.52
N VAL A 83 -4.02 -14.18 16.51
CA VAL A 83 -4.57 -15.49 16.14
C VAL A 83 -3.81 -16.64 16.80
N SER A 84 -2.53 -16.42 17.11
CA SER A 84 -1.60 -17.40 17.67
C SER A 84 -1.79 -17.54 19.18
#